data_AF-A0A1H6IP91-F1
#
_entry.id   AF-A0A1H6IP91-F1
#
_cell.length_a   1.000
_cell.length_b   1.000
_cell.length_c   1.000
_cell.angle_alpha   90.00
_cell.angle_beta   90.00
_cell.angle_gamma   90.00
#
_symmetry.space_group_name_H-M   'P 1'
#
loop_
_entity.id
_entity.type
_entity.pdbx_description
1 polymer ?
#
loop_
_entity_poly.entity_id
_entity_poly.type
_entity_poly.pdbx_seq_one_letter_code
_entity_poly.pdbx_strand_id
1 'polypeptide(L)'
;MKKHKLLSLIAAASMAVSALASPASVIAADEQSVYYPTWQEAYFNMLKLAFDNKEKYDFTDKDFGTRFELYDVDSDGTPELFISEAAYHPGMCRIYTYRDGYITDSISLGTYGIVYCADTAPYLVQSDKHMGYSSMSYYELKDGKFVHLNSFYDNIDNAETEEVFYEVDGKKVSETEYVQAKEKYDHLELKDHGRKEHQYLIQEQVAMGIYQYYFDHYTLAGIAEDTEELNIPDTVNGLPVTEIKPFSVWGKELKTVKFGSNISVVGDRSFGDNAKLSSVEINDGIKKFGDHVFANCPSLENITGPSYSKTYFCKNGMMFYEDESKLKVYPSGRKNTDVIVPKTITSVLSSAFSNCGNIENITFSAKTKLIGEGALAYCKNLKTVTILSPDAVIENPKAFTENNYNINFTISNDADKNSGEYYFDGVIRGFKGSTAEDYAKKYNIKFEALDCKAIEATGDINSDGSVDSVDASAILSEYARTATGKESTFNEVQFYAADIDNNCKIDSVDASKILSYYSYLSTHDDYVTIDEFFNMAM
;
A
#
# COMPACT_ATOMS: atom_id res chain seq x y z
N MET A 1 36.09 32.85 -40.71
CA MET A 1 37.44 32.51 -40.19
C MET A 1 37.70 33.29 -38.91
N LYS A 2 37.77 32.57 -37.78
CA LYS A 2 38.34 32.91 -36.45
C LYS A 2 37.96 34.28 -35.84
N LYS A 3 37.00 34.24 -34.90
CA LYS A 3 36.90 35.18 -33.76
C LYS A 3 37.82 34.68 -32.64
N HIS A 4 38.80 35.48 -32.24
CA HIS A 4 39.42 35.39 -30.92
C HIS A 4 40.03 36.75 -30.52
N LYS A 5 39.81 37.07 -29.23
CA LYS A 5 40.46 38.09 -28.38
C LYS A 5 40.22 39.57 -28.69
N LEU A 6 39.44 40.21 -27.81
CA LEU A 6 39.96 41.31 -27.01
C LEU A 6 39.18 41.41 -25.68
N LEU A 7 39.82 40.99 -24.59
CA LEU A 7 39.56 41.53 -23.24
C LEU A 7 40.13 42.96 -23.20
N SER A 8 39.42 43.90 -22.57
CA SER A 8 39.94 44.73 -21.45
C SER A 8 39.16 46.03 -21.26
N LEU A 9 38.98 46.38 -19.98
CA LEU A 9 38.65 47.68 -19.38
C LEU A 9 37.25 48.30 -19.59
N ILE A 10 36.49 48.39 -18.49
CA ILE A 10 35.99 49.60 -17.79
C ILE A 10 35.05 49.05 -16.69
N ALA A 11 35.55 48.87 -15.46
CA ALA A 11 35.58 49.84 -14.37
C ALA A 11 34.24 49.95 -13.60
N ALA A 12 34.39 49.76 -12.29
CA ALA A 12 33.48 50.11 -11.22
C ALA A 12 32.54 51.30 -11.51
N ALA A 13 31.23 51.08 -11.33
CA ALA A 13 30.29 51.96 -10.65
C ALA A 13 28.85 51.52 -10.98
N SER A 14 28.13 50.94 -10.02
CA SER A 14 26.68 51.14 -9.88
C SER A 14 26.20 50.67 -8.50
N MET A 15 26.66 51.35 -7.44
CA MET A 15 25.74 51.64 -6.35
C MET A 15 24.81 52.75 -6.83
N ALA A 16 23.56 52.43 -7.15
CA ALA A 16 22.38 53.25 -6.91
C ALA A 16 21.16 52.69 -7.67
N VAL A 17 20.19 52.22 -6.88
CA VAL A 17 18.75 52.37 -7.09
C VAL A 17 18.20 52.00 -8.48
N SER A 18 17.64 50.80 -8.57
CA SER A 18 16.34 50.67 -9.24
C SER A 18 15.34 50.08 -8.24
N ALA A 19 14.48 50.97 -7.75
CA ALA A 19 13.25 50.61 -7.09
C ALA A 19 12.35 49.90 -8.11
N LEU A 20 12.22 48.59 -7.96
CA LEU A 20 11.04 47.86 -8.39
C LEU A 20 10.48 47.24 -7.12
N ALA A 21 9.32 47.76 -6.72
CA ALA A 21 8.58 47.35 -5.55
C ALA A 21 8.47 45.81 -5.51
N SER A 22 9.14 45.19 -4.53
CA SER A 22 8.71 43.89 -4.05
C SER A 22 7.35 44.09 -3.37
N PRO A 23 6.45 43.10 -3.41
CA PRO A 23 5.19 43.20 -2.69
C PRO A 23 5.46 43.09 -1.20
N ALA A 24 5.81 44.21 -0.57
CA ALA A 24 5.67 44.36 0.86
C ALA A 24 4.18 44.47 1.22
N SER A 25 3.86 43.91 2.38
CA SER A 25 2.66 44.09 3.19
C SER A 25 1.35 43.44 2.72
N VAL A 26 1.16 42.18 3.08
CA VAL A 26 -0.09 41.73 3.73
C VAL A 26 0.23 40.74 4.85
N ILE A 27 0.92 41.17 5.91
CA ILE A 27 0.70 40.64 7.27
C ILE A 27 0.95 41.80 8.23
N ALA A 28 -0.11 42.52 8.57
CA ALA A 28 -0.13 43.39 9.73
C ALA A 28 -1.57 43.41 10.27
N ALA A 29 -1.87 42.45 11.15
CA ALA A 29 -2.85 42.58 12.24
C ALA A 29 -2.87 41.26 13.06
N ASP A 30 -2.41 41.36 14.32
CA ASP A 30 -2.54 40.41 15.45
C ASP A 30 -2.08 38.96 15.26
N GLU A 31 -0.79 38.70 15.44
CA GLU A 31 -0.36 37.39 15.98
C GLU A 31 -0.74 37.34 17.47
N GLN A 32 -1.97 36.92 17.76
CA GLN A 32 -2.21 36.23 19.03
C GLN A 32 -1.34 34.96 18.98
N SER A 33 -0.28 34.92 19.78
CA SER A 33 0.51 33.71 19.98
C SER A 33 -0.45 32.60 20.40
N VAL A 34 -0.71 31.65 19.50
CA VAL A 34 -1.62 30.55 19.77
C VAL A 34 -0.94 29.65 20.78
N TYR A 35 -1.60 29.44 21.93
CA TYR A 35 -1.14 28.52 22.95
C TYR A 35 -1.46 27.09 22.52
N TYR A 36 -0.44 26.24 22.56
CA TYR A 36 -0.56 24.80 22.39
C TYR A 36 -0.04 24.13 23.65
N PRO A 37 -0.70 23.10 24.20
CA PRO A 37 -0.25 22.40 25.39
C PRO A 37 0.99 21.52 25.15
N THR A 38 1.23 21.10 23.90
CA THR A 38 2.38 20.28 23.52
C THR A 38 3.02 20.77 22.22
N TRP A 39 4.32 20.52 22.05
CA TRP A 39 5.03 20.87 20.82
C TRP A 39 4.47 20.11 19.61
N GLN A 40 3.98 18.88 19.82
CA GLN A 40 3.37 18.07 18.78
C GLN A 40 2.14 18.76 18.19
N GLU A 41 1.25 19.26 19.04
CA GLU A 41 0.05 19.99 18.62
C GLU A 41 0.41 21.30 17.93
N ALA A 42 1.41 22.00 18.45
CA ALA A 42 1.91 23.25 17.91
C ALA A 42 2.44 23.09 16.48
N TYR A 43 3.41 22.20 16.31
CA TYR A 43 4.04 21.95 15.01
C TYR A 43 3.08 21.32 14.02
N PHE A 44 2.13 20.49 14.47
CA PHE A 44 1.07 19.97 13.59
C PHE A 44 0.25 21.11 12.96
N ASN A 45 -0.25 22.04 13.78
CA ASN A 45 -1.07 23.15 13.26
C ASN A 45 -0.27 24.06 12.33
N MET A 46 1.00 24.34 12.67
CA MET A 46 1.89 25.12 11.82
C MET A 46 2.17 24.43 10.48
N LEU A 47 2.49 23.14 10.48
CA LEU A 47 2.71 22.36 9.28
C LEU A 47 1.43 22.28 8.43
N LYS A 48 0.27 22.06 9.05
CA LYS A 48 -1.03 22.06 8.35
C LYS A 48 -1.28 23.38 7.62
N LEU A 49 -1.06 24.52 8.28
CA LEU A 49 -1.16 25.84 7.66
C LEU A 49 -0.15 26.04 6.52
N ALA A 50 1.07 25.54 6.69
CA ALA A 50 2.10 25.59 5.65
C ALA A 50 1.74 24.71 4.43
N PHE A 51 1.15 23.54 4.65
CA PHE A 51 0.77 22.55 3.61
C PHE A 51 -0.54 22.86 2.89
N ASP A 52 -1.48 23.56 3.54
CA ASP A 52 -2.73 24.01 2.91
C ASP A 52 -2.51 25.16 1.91
N ASN A 53 -1.37 25.87 2.02
CA ASN A 53 -1.01 26.97 1.12
C ASN A 53 -0.19 26.50 -0.11
N LYS A 54 -0.88 25.88 -1.08
CA LYS A 54 -0.29 25.33 -2.31
C LYS A 54 0.38 26.34 -3.25
N GLU A 55 0.16 27.64 -3.06
CA GLU A 55 0.80 28.69 -3.89
C GLU A 55 2.22 29.01 -3.40
N LYS A 56 2.53 28.73 -2.14
CA LYS A 56 3.83 29.06 -1.52
C LYS A 56 4.87 27.95 -1.71
N TYR A 57 4.43 26.72 -1.94
CA TYR A 57 5.29 25.54 -2.03
C TYR A 57 4.83 24.64 -3.20
N ASP A 58 5.68 24.44 -4.21
CA ASP A 58 5.42 23.50 -5.32
C ASP A 58 5.75 22.06 -4.88
N PHE A 59 4.70 21.29 -4.59
CA PHE A 59 4.78 19.90 -4.12
C PHE A 59 4.69 18.86 -5.26
N THR A 60 4.66 19.28 -6.52
CA THR A 60 4.48 18.35 -7.66
C THR A 60 5.79 17.76 -8.18
N ASP A 61 6.93 18.23 -7.67
CA ASP A 61 8.26 17.74 -8.03
C ASP A 61 8.57 16.42 -7.32
N LYS A 62 8.68 15.35 -8.10
CA LYS A 62 8.88 13.97 -7.63
C LYS A 62 10.33 13.68 -7.26
N ASP A 63 11.27 14.55 -7.60
CA ASP A 63 12.71 14.29 -7.44
C ASP A 63 13.25 14.65 -6.05
N PHE A 64 12.45 15.26 -5.17
CA PHE A 64 12.93 15.71 -3.87
C PHE A 64 11.90 15.52 -2.77
N GLY A 65 11.99 14.37 -2.10
CA GLY A 65 11.27 14.10 -0.87
C GLY A 65 11.45 15.25 0.13
N THR A 66 10.31 15.80 0.54
CA THR A 66 10.04 16.26 1.91
C THR A 66 10.77 17.51 2.38
N ARG A 67 10.08 18.32 3.18
CA ARG A 67 10.44 19.73 3.40
C ARG A 67 10.50 20.11 4.87
N PHE A 68 10.46 19.15 5.81
CA PHE A 68 10.66 19.44 7.22
C PHE A 68 11.36 18.29 7.96
N GLU A 69 11.97 18.60 9.10
CA GLU A 69 12.65 17.68 10.00
C GLU A 69 12.41 18.12 11.45
N LEU A 70 12.36 17.17 12.38
CA LEU A 70 12.37 17.44 13.81
C LEU A 70 13.73 17.00 14.36
N TYR A 71 14.45 17.90 15.02
CA TYR A 71 15.72 17.60 15.63
C TYR A 71 15.86 18.37 16.94
N ASP A 72 16.17 17.65 18.01
CA ASP A 72 16.35 18.20 19.35
C ASP A 72 17.80 18.70 19.49
N VAL A 73 17.99 20.00 19.29
CA VAL A 73 19.32 20.61 19.18
C VAL A 73 20.02 20.68 20.55
N ASP A 74 19.27 20.87 21.63
CA ASP A 74 19.81 21.02 22.98
C ASP A 74 19.56 19.82 23.91
N SER A 75 18.92 18.77 23.40
CA SER A 75 18.60 17.52 24.11
C SER A 75 17.67 17.73 25.32
N ASP A 76 16.77 18.71 25.25
CA ASP A 76 15.79 18.99 26.32
C ASP A 76 14.52 18.12 26.25
N GLY A 77 14.37 17.31 25.20
CA GLY A 77 13.21 16.46 24.94
C GLY A 77 12.11 17.13 24.10
N THR A 78 12.29 18.38 23.70
CA THR A 78 11.43 19.17 22.82
C THR A 78 12.20 19.46 21.52
N PRO A 79 11.90 18.78 20.40
CA PRO A 79 12.63 19.03 19.17
C PRO A 79 12.35 20.42 18.58
N GLU A 80 13.32 20.96 17.85
CA GLU A 80 13.11 22.07 16.91
C GLU A 80 12.51 21.56 15.60
N LEU A 81 11.64 22.37 14.99
CA LEU A 81 11.08 22.10 13.67
C LEU A 81 11.85 22.86 12.58
N PHE A 82 12.49 22.11 11.71
CA PHE A 82 13.19 22.60 10.52
C PHE A 82 12.22 22.51 9.33
N ILE A 83 12.06 23.56 8.54
CA ILE A 83 11.24 23.59 7.31
C ILE A 83 12.06 24.19 6.16
N SER A 84 12.35 23.39 5.14
CA SER A 84 13.01 23.81 3.90
C SER A 84 12.04 24.46 2.93
N GLU A 85 12.27 25.72 2.58
CA GLU A 85 11.27 26.53 1.85
C GLU A 85 11.31 26.46 0.32
N ALA A 86 12.30 25.83 -0.31
CA ALA A 86 12.30 25.71 -1.78
C ALA A 86 12.97 24.43 -2.32
N ALA A 87 12.44 23.96 -3.46
CA ALA A 87 12.94 22.83 -4.25
C ALA A 87 14.14 23.20 -5.14
N TYR A 88 14.27 24.46 -5.58
CA TYR A 88 15.34 24.92 -6.47
C TYR A 88 16.08 26.14 -5.91
N HIS A 89 17.36 26.27 -6.26
CA HIS A 89 18.32 27.28 -5.81
C HIS A 89 17.72 28.71 -5.75
N PRO A 90 17.93 29.51 -4.67
CA PRO A 90 18.40 29.19 -3.32
C PRO A 90 17.26 29.29 -2.28
N GLY A 91 16.74 28.14 -1.81
CA GLY A 91 15.82 28.09 -0.68
C GLY A 91 16.55 28.12 0.66
N MET A 92 15.93 28.71 1.69
CA MET A 92 16.40 28.70 3.08
C MET A 92 15.69 27.60 3.89
N CYS A 93 16.30 27.17 4.99
CA CYS A 93 15.66 26.38 6.04
C CYS A 93 15.18 27.33 7.15
N ARG A 94 13.88 27.34 7.43
CA ARG A 94 13.32 28.01 8.61
C ARG A 94 13.32 27.05 9.79
N ILE A 95 13.73 27.52 10.96
CA ILE A 95 13.77 26.74 12.18
C ILE A 95 12.84 27.38 13.20
N TYR A 96 11.92 26.60 13.73
CA TYR A 96 10.97 26.98 14.74
C TYR A 96 11.27 26.24 16.04
N THR A 97 11.13 26.94 17.16
CA THR A 97 11.27 26.38 18.51
C THR A 97 9.90 26.38 19.19
N TYR A 98 9.74 25.53 20.19
CA TYR A 98 8.55 25.49 21.04
C TYR A 98 8.97 25.70 22.49
N ARG A 99 8.36 26.68 23.17
CA ARG A 99 8.62 26.94 24.59
C ARG A 99 7.38 27.48 25.28
N ASP A 100 7.09 26.97 26.47
CA ASP A 100 5.99 27.44 27.34
C ASP A 100 4.61 27.50 26.64
N GLY A 101 4.40 26.63 25.66
CA GLY A 101 3.16 26.53 24.88
C GLY A 101 3.13 27.36 23.60
N TYR A 102 4.23 27.99 23.22
CA TYR A 102 4.27 28.90 22.07
C TYR A 102 5.35 28.50 21.07
N ILE A 103 5.02 28.66 19.79
CA ILE A 103 5.95 28.51 18.68
C ILE A 103 6.65 29.84 18.47
N THR A 104 7.96 29.80 18.26
CA THR A 104 8.74 30.98 17.83
C THR A 104 9.40 30.69 16.49
N ASP A 105 9.19 31.56 15.50
CA ASP A 105 10.05 31.61 14.30
C ASP A 105 11.44 32.08 14.75
N SER A 106 12.36 31.13 14.89
CA SER A 106 13.61 31.35 15.60
C SER A 106 14.65 31.93 14.66
N ILE A 107 14.87 31.29 13.50
CA ILE A 107 15.85 31.73 12.52
C ILE A 107 15.60 31.11 11.14
N SER A 108 16.06 31.78 10.09
CA SER A 108 16.08 31.24 8.72
C SER A 108 17.51 31.24 8.18
N LEU A 109 18.06 30.07 7.91
CA LEU A 109 19.46 29.84 7.55
C LEU A 109 19.59 28.76 6.47
N GLY A 110 20.80 28.64 5.94
CA GLY A 110 21.21 27.51 5.12
C GLY A 110 20.97 27.73 3.63
N THR A 111 22.03 27.59 2.85
CA THR A 111 21.92 27.60 1.38
C THR A 111 21.40 26.25 0.92
N TYR A 112 20.48 26.28 -0.05
CA TYR A 112 19.79 25.08 -0.54
C TYR A 112 19.05 24.33 0.57
N GLY A 113 18.55 25.02 1.60
CA GLY A 113 17.79 24.41 2.69
C GLY A 113 18.60 23.43 3.56
N ILE A 114 19.94 23.48 3.49
CA ILE A 114 20.81 22.66 4.33
C ILE A 114 21.36 23.52 5.45
N VAL A 115 21.21 23.01 6.67
CA VAL A 115 21.77 23.59 7.88
C VAL A 115 22.45 22.48 8.67
N TYR A 116 23.50 22.80 9.41
CA TYR A 116 24.23 21.80 10.19
C TYR A 116 23.95 21.96 11.67
N CYS A 117 23.85 20.84 12.40
CA CYS A 117 23.76 20.83 13.85
C CYS A 117 24.99 20.11 14.43
N ALA A 118 25.46 20.57 15.59
CA ALA A 118 26.54 19.92 16.31
C ALA A 118 26.01 18.83 17.25
N ASP A 119 26.61 17.65 17.24
CA ASP A 119 26.13 16.52 18.06
C ASP A 119 26.33 16.71 19.57
N THR A 120 27.32 17.51 19.96
CA THR A 120 27.81 17.61 21.35
C THR A 120 27.57 18.98 21.97
N ALA A 121 26.88 19.87 21.26
CA ALA A 121 26.61 21.23 21.70
C ALA A 121 25.33 21.76 21.04
N PRO A 122 24.60 22.69 21.68
CA PRO A 122 23.35 23.25 21.16
C PRO A 122 23.62 24.29 20.05
N TYR A 123 24.46 23.91 19.09
CA TYR A 123 24.91 24.77 18.03
C TYR A 123 24.27 24.41 16.70
N LEU A 124 23.87 25.46 16.02
CA LEU A 124 23.43 25.41 14.64
C LEU A 124 24.44 26.19 13.79
N VAL A 125 24.78 25.61 12.64
CA VAL A 125 25.88 26.09 11.79
C VAL A 125 25.38 26.24 10.36
N GLN A 126 25.54 27.45 9.82
CA GLN A 126 25.43 27.69 8.39
C GLN A 126 26.83 27.60 7.78
N SER A 127 26.98 26.81 6.73
CA SER A 127 28.23 26.67 5.99
C SER A 127 27.98 26.83 4.51
N ASP A 128 28.68 27.77 3.88
CA ASP A 128 28.59 28.05 2.46
C ASP A 128 29.99 28.08 1.83
N LYS A 129 30.15 27.33 0.74
CA LYS A 129 31.38 27.29 -0.04
C LYS A 129 31.09 27.54 -1.51
N HIS A 130 31.69 28.58 -2.07
CA HIS A 130 31.48 28.95 -3.47
C HIS A 130 32.74 29.52 -4.11
N MET A 131 33.18 28.93 -5.22
CA MET A 131 34.33 29.41 -6.01
C MET A 131 35.60 29.67 -5.18
N GLY A 132 35.89 28.80 -4.21
CA GLY A 132 37.07 28.89 -3.33
C GLY A 132 36.95 29.88 -2.16
N TYR A 133 35.79 30.53 -2.00
CA TYR A 133 35.42 31.27 -0.79
C TYR A 133 34.62 30.36 0.15
N SER A 134 34.92 30.43 1.44
CA SER A 134 34.30 29.63 2.49
C SER A 134 33.75 30.56 3.56
N SER A 135 32.49 30.38 3.95
CA SER A 135 31.86 31.06 5.07
C SER A 135 31.23 30.06 6.02
N MET A 136 31.43 30.24 7.33
CA MET A 136 30.75 29.47 8.38
C MET A 136 30.25 30.38 9.48
N SER A 137 28.99 30.26 9.87
CA SER A 137 28.39 31.02 10.96
C SER A 137 27.77 30.09 12.00
N TYR A 138 28.10 30.31 13.27
CA TYR A 138 27.66 29.51 14.40
C TYR A 138 26.60 30.27 15.20
N TYR A 139 25.57 29.55 15.63
CA TYR A 139 24.47 30.04 16.44
C TYR A 139 24.25 29.09 17.62
N GLU A 140 23.90 29.61 18.79
CA GLU A 140 23.62 28.83 19.99
C GLU A 140 22.14 28.97 20.36
N LEU A 141 21.48 27.85 20.64
CA LEU A 141 20.12 27.89 21.17
C LEU A 141 20.16 28.40 22.61
N LYS A 142 19.56 29.57 22.84
CA LYS A 142 19.38 30.16 24.17
C LYS A 142 17.96 30.60 24.33
N ASP A 143 17.33 30.11 25.40
CA ASP A 143 16.00 30.55 25.79
C ASP A 143 14.94 30.41 24.67
N GLY A 144 15.06 29.35 23.84
CA GLY A 144 14.18 29.10 22.71
C GLY A 144 14.47 29.97 21.48
N LYS A 145 15.62 30.65 21.40
CA LYS A 145 16.06 31.41 20.22
C LYS A 145 17.51 31.13 19.87
N PHE A 146 17.80 31.03 18.57
CA PHE A 146 19.17 30.93 18.10
C PHE A 146 19.85 32.30 18.13
N VAL A 147 20.94 32.39 18.90
CA VAL A 147 21.75 33.60 19.04
C VAL A 147 23.06 33.42 18.29
N HIS A 148 23.39 34.36 17.41
CA HIS A 148 24.66 34.37 16.67
C HIS A 148 25.86 34.41 17.63
N LEU A 149 26.84 33.55 17.39
CA LEU A 149 28.09 33.49 18.15
C LEU A 149 29.25 34.11 17.37
N ASN A 150 29.61 33.51 16.24
CA ASN A 150 30.71 33.94 15.39
C ASN A 150 30.47 33.54 13.94
N SER A 151 30.98 34.35 13.03
CA SER A 151 31.10 34.08 11.59
C SER A 151 32.55 34.10 11.16
N PHE A 152 32.94 33.13 10.35
CA PHE A 152 34.27 32.96 9.78
C PHE A 152 34.18 33.03 8.27
N TYR A 153 35.04 33.80 7.64
CA TYR A 153 35.10 33.89 6.18
C TYR A 153 36.56 33.92 5.70
N ASP A 154 36.85 33.12 4.68
CA ASP A 154 38.18 33.01 4.09
C ASP A 154 38.14 32.61 2.61
N ASN A 155 39.27 32.77 1.92
CA ASN A 155 39.49 32.36 0.54
C ASN A 155 40.72 31.45 0.40
N ILE A 156 40.99 30.61 1.39
CA ILE A 156 42.22 29.78 1.46
C ILE A 156 42.39 28.92 0.20
N ASP A 157 41.28 28.38 -0.33
CA ASP A 157 41.31 27.54 -1.54
C ASP A 157 41.73 28.29 -2.82
N ASN A 158 41.70 29.63 -2.79
CA ASN A 158 42.12 30.50 -3.90
C ASN A 158 43.56 31.01 -3.75
N ALA A 159 44.34 30.50 -2.79
CA ALA A 159 45.69 30.99 -2.46
C ALA A 159 46.68 31.00 -3.66
N GLU A 160 46.47 30.17 -4.68
CA GLU A 160 47.31 30.16 -5.89
C GLU A 160 46.98 31.30 -6.86
N THR A 161 45.81 31.90 -6.74
CA THR A 161 45.25 32.87 -7.70
C THR A 161 44.96 34.24 -7.10
N GLU A 162 44.80 34.33 -5.77
CA GLU A 162 44.40 35.53 -5.05
C GLU A 162 45.19 35.68 -3.73
N GLU A 163 45.25 36.90 -3.18
CA GLU A 163 45.79 37.13 -1.84
C GLU A 163 44.83 36.55 -0.79
N VAL A 164 45.36 35.73 0.13
CA VAL A 164 44.57 35.12 1.20
C VAL A 164 44.17 36.16 2.24
N PHE A 165 42.92 36.12 2.68
CA PHE A 165 42.44 36.90 3.80
C PHE A 165 41.52 36.09 4.71
N TYR A 166 41.40 36.57 5.94
CA TYR A 166 40.60 35.96 7.00
C TYR A 166 39.72 37.02 7.63
N GLU A 167 38.45 36.71 7.85
CA GLU A 167 37.53 37.55 8.60
C GLU A 167 36.87 36.78 9.73
N VAL A 168 36.72 37.46 10.87
CA VAL A 168 35.89 37.04 12.00
C VAL A 168 34.84 38.12 12.22
N ASP A 169 33.57 37.75 12.16
CA ASP A 169 32.41 38.64 12.29
C ASP A 169 32.46 39.85 11.34
N GLY A 170 32.90 39.59 10.10
CA GLY A 170 33.03 40.59 9.03
C GLY A 170 34.20 41.57 9.21
N LYS A 171 35.10 41.32 10.16
CA LYS A 171 36.33 42.11 10.36
C LYS A 171 37.54 41.31 9.89
N LYS A 172 38.35 41.91 9.02
CA LYS A 172 39.62 41.33 8.59
C LYS A 172 40.60 41.20 9.77
N VAL A 173 41.14 40.00 9.95
CA VAL A 173 42.06 39.64 11.05
C VAL A 173 43.31 38.96 10.49
N SER A 174 44.32 38.76 11.34
CA SER A 174 45.45 37.90 11.02
C SER A 174 45.07 36.42 11.02
N GLU A 175 45.85 35.58 10.34
CA GLU A 175 45.67 34.12 10.35
C GLU A 175 45.71 33.56 11.78
N THR A 176 46.62 34.06 12.63
CA THR A 176 46.74 33.62 14.03
C THR A 176 45.46 33.92 14.82
N GLU A 177 44.89 35.11 14.67
CA GLU A 177 43.63 35.48 15.33
C GLU A 177 42.46 34.65 14.81
N TYR A 178 42.41 34.36 13.50
CA TYR A 178 41.39 33.51 12.90
C TYR A 178 41.44 32.07 13.44
N VAL A 179 42.63 31.46 13.45
CA VAL A 179 42.83 30.09 13.96
C VAL A 179 42.48 29.99 15.45
N GLN A 180 42.93 30.95 16.26
CA GLN A 180 42.60 30.99 17.70
C GLN A 180 41.09 31.14 17.95
N ALA A 181 40.41 31.98 17.17
CA ALA A 181 38.95 32.15 17.28
C ALA A 181 38.19 30.88 16.87
N LYS A 182 38.73 30.10 15.93
CA LYS A 182 38.11 28.90 15.39
C LYS A 182 38.34 27.63 16.22
N GLU A 183 39.39 27.61 17.04
CA GLU A 183 39.78 26.46 17.90
C GLU A 183 38.61 25.92 18.75
N LYS A 184 37.71 26.80 19.20
CA LYS A 184 36.48 26.43 19.94
C LYS A 184 35.52 25.54 19.13
N TYR A 185 35.55 25.60 17.80
CA TYR A 185 34.59 24.93 16.93
C TYR A 185 35.20 23.76 16.15
N ASP A 186 36.52 23.70 16.01
CA ASP A 186 37.24 22.71 15.18
C ASP A 186 37.06 21.24 15.62
N HIS A 187 36.58 21.01 16.85
CA HIS A 187 36.34 19.68 17.40
C HIS A 187 34.86 19.24 17.32
N LEU A 188 33.98 20.07 16.79
CA LEU A 188 32.56 19.74 16.65
C LEU A 188 32.34 18.80 15.47
N GLU A 189 31.62 17.71 15.72
CA GLU A 189 31.06 16.87 14.67
C GLU A 189 29.75 17.49 14.20
N LEU A 190 29.66 17.81 12.91
CA LEU A 190 28.52 18.49 12.30
C LEU A 190 27.74 17.53 11.40
N LYS A 191 26.42 17.47 11.60
CA LYS A 191 25.50 16.69 10.77
C LYS A 191 24.56 17.61 10.02
N ASP A 192 24.20 17.22 8.80
CA ASP A 192 23.29 17.97 7.95
C ASP A 192 21.82 17.71 8.30
N HIS A 193 21.03 18.78 8.24
CA HIS A 193 19.61 18.83 8.54
C HIS A 193 18.87 19.75 7.55
N GLY A 194 17.54 19.67 7.54
CA GLY A 194 16.62 20.53 6.78
C GLY A 194 16.14 19.93 5.44
N ARG A 195 16.96 19.12 4.75
CA ARG A 195 16.67 18.53 3.42
C ARG A 195 16.69 16.99 3.38
N LYS A 196 16.55 16.31 4.50
CA LYS A 196 16.42 14.84 4.49
C LYS A 196 15.09 14.43 3.86
N GLU A 197 15.13 13.45 2.93
CA GLU A 197 13.95 12.67 2.53
C GLU A 197 13.29 12.12 3.80
N HIS A 198 11.95 12.12 3.92
CA HIS A 198 11.16 11.81 5.12
C HIS A 198 11.84 10.69 5.90
N GLN A 199 12.73 11.05 6.83
CA GLN A 199 13.14 10.14 7.88
C GLN A 199 12.06 10.28 8.93
N TYR A 200 11.01 9.50 8.70
CA TYR A 200 10.08 8.99 9.68
C TYR A 200 10.60 9.18 11.13
N LEU A 201 10.07 10.18 11.85
CA LEU A 201 8.91 10.08 12.76
C LEU A 201 9.24 9.29 14.02
N ILE A 202 9.18 9.98 15.16
CA ILE A 202 9.34 9.42 16.51
C ILE A 202 8.62 8.07 16.56
N GLN A 203 9.41 7.01 16.73
CA GLN A 203 8.86 5.71 17.03
C GLN A 203 8.56 5.68 18.51
N GLU A 204 7.33 5.33 18.81
CA GLU A 204 6.86 5.24 20.17
C GLU A 204 6.37 3.82 20.41
N GLN A 205 6.92 3.20 21.45
CA GLN A 205 6.40 1.94 21.93
C GLN A 205 5.24 2.24 22.88
N VAL A 206 4.03 1.84 22.48
CA VAL A 206 2.83 1.92 23.32
C VAL A 206 2.28 0.53 23.53
N ALA A 207 2.29 0.08 24.79
CA ALA A 207 2.15 -1.32 25.14
C ALA A 207 3.15 -2.18 24.34
N MET A 208 2.65 -3.16 23.58
CA MET A 208 3.46 -4.04 22.74
C MET A 208 3.65 -3.53 21.30
N GLY A 209 2.92 -2.49 20.88
CA GLY A 209 2.99 -1.95 19.52
C GLY A 209 4.08 -0.90 19.37
N ILE A 210 4.82 -0.96 18.26
CA ILE A 210 5.73 0.09 17.81
C ILE A 210 4.97 0.94 16.81
N TYR A 211 4.66 2.17 17.20
CA TYR A 211 3.89 3.10 16.38
C TYR A 211 4.79 4.16 15.81
N GLN A 212 4.52 4.48 14.55
CA GLN A 212 5.17 5.56 13.85
C GLN A 212 4.18 6.71 13.72
N TYR A 213 4.52 7.84 14.33
CA TYR A 213 3.76 9.09 14.27
C TYR A 213 3.72 9.63 12.82
N TYR A 214 2.71 10.39 12.42
CA TYR A 214 2.62 11.10 11.12
C TYR A 214 1.94 12.47 11.28
N PHE A 215 2.10 13.12 12.43
CA PHE A 215 1.50 14.42 12.79
C PHE A 215 0.00 14.40 13.10
N ASP A 216 -0.82 13.87 12.20
CA ASP A 216 -2.27 13.76 12.40
C ASP A 216 -2.74 12.33 12.76
N HIS A 217 -1.86 11.34 12.66
CA HIS A 217 -2.18 9.94 12.97
C HIS A 217 -0.92 9.15 13.36
N TYR A 218 -1.15 7.90 13.78
CA TYR A 218 -0.12 6.89 13.96
C TYR A 218 -0.35 5.71 13.02
N THR A 219 0.74 5.04 12.65
CA THR A 219 0.71 3.76 11.93
C THR A 219 1.39 2.68 12.76
N LEU A 220 0.83 1.48 12.83
CA LEU A 220 1.50 0.34 13.44
C LEU A 220 2.65 -0.10 12.52
N ALA A 221 3.88 0.04 13.02
CA ALA A 221 5.11 -0.28 12.28
C ALA A 221 5.79 -1.57 12.77
N GLY A 222 5.42 -2.06 13.95
CA GLY A 222 5.99 -3.27 14.52
C GLY A 222 5.30 -3.71 15.80
N ILE A 223 5.71 -4.86 16.33
CA ILE A 223 5.47 -5.23 17.74
C ILE A 223 6.81 -5.51 18.43
N ALA A 224 6.99 -4.97 19.64
CA ALA A 224 8.27 -4.96 20.36
C ALA A 224 8.56 -6.28 21.08
N GLU A 225 7.53 -6.98 21.53
CA GLU A 225 7.64 -8.20 22.34
C GLU A 225 6.74 -9.31 21.80
N ASP A 226 7.08 -10.56 22.10
CA ASP A 226 6.24 -11.71 21.76
C ASP A 226 4.96 -11.68 22.59
N THR A 227 3.83 -11.82 21.90
CA THR A 227 2.49 -11.85 22.51
C THR A 227 1.62 -12.85 21.78
N GLU A 228 0.67 -13.44 22.50
CA GLU A 228 -0.36 -14.31 21.91
C GLU A 228 -1.60 -13.52 21.46
N GLU A 229 -1.78 -12.29 21.93
CA GLU A 229 -2.93 -11.45 21.60
C GLU A 229 -2.47 -10.03 21.25
N LEU A 230 -2.96 -9.49 20.14
CA LEU A 230 -2.69 -8.12 19.72
C LEU A 230 -4.00 -7.35 19.57
N ASN A 231 -4.22 -6.40 20.47
CA ASN A 231 -5.29 -5.41 20.36
C ASN A 231 -4.68 -4.10 19.87
N ILE A 232 -4.97 -3.74 18.61
CA ILE A 232 -4.50 -2.47 18.02
C ILE A 232 -5.46 -1.37 18.51
N PRO A 233 -4.98 -0.34 19.21
CA PRO A 233 -5.84 0.68 19.81
C PRO A 233 -6.38 1.64 18.74
N ASP A 234 -7.51 2.27 19.03
CA ASP A 234 -8.09 3.32 18.18
C ASP A 234 -7.22 4.56 18.11
N THR A 235 -6.50 4.87 19.19
CA THR A 235 -5.65 6.06 19.31
C THR A 235 -4.37 5.75 20.07
N VAL A 236 -3.30 6.45 19.69
CA VAL A 236 -2.06 6.58 20.47
C VAL A 236 -1.87 8.07 20.77
N ASN A 237 -1.67 8.42 22.04
CA ASN A 237 -1.53 9.81 22.51
C ASN A 237 -2.61 10.77 22.01
N GLY A 238 -3.86 10.29 21.97
CA GLY A 238 -5.02 11.09 21.53
C GLY A 238 -5.17 11.22 20.01
N LEU A 239 -4.24 10.70 19.21
CA LEU A 239 -4.32 10.71 17.75
C LEU A 239 -4.69 9.33 17.21
N PRO A 240 -5.45 9.26 16.10
CA PRO A 240 -5.95 8.00 15.57
C PRO A 240 -4.83 7.10 15.04
N VAL A 241 -4.97 5.79 15.25
CA VAL A 241 -4.16 4.78 14.53
C VAL A 241 -4.92 4.41 13.26
N THR A 242 -4.37 4.71 12.09
CA THR A 242 -5.12 4.64 10.83
C THR A 242 -4.59 3.60 9.84
N GLU A 243 -3.36 3.09 10.05
CA GLU A 243 -2.71 2.16 9.14
C GLU A 243 -1.88 1.10 9.88
N ILE A 244 -1.82 -0.09 9.28
CA ILE A 244 -0.88 -1.17 9.64
C ILE A 244 0.12 -1.30 8.49
N LYS A 245 1.40 -1.08 8.75
CA LYS A 245 2.42 -1.09 7.70
C LYS A 245 2.65 -2.49 7.12
N PRO A 246 3.10 -2.58 5.85
CA PRO A 246 3.55 -3.85 5.28
C PRO A 246 4.59 -4.54 6.17
N PHE A 247 4.50 -5.86 6.31
CA PHE A 247 5.41 -6.70 7.11
C PHE A 247 5.55 -6.37 8.61
N SER A 248 4.79 -5.41 9.14
CA SER A 248 4.95 -4.91 10.53
C SER A 248 4.70 -5.97 11.60
N VAL A 249 3.82 -6.94 11.34
CA VAL A 249 3.45 -8.01 12.29
C VAL A 249 3.74 -9.39 11.68
N TRP A 250 4.83 -9.49 10.91
CA TRP A 250 5.25 -10.74 10.28
C TRP A 250 5.91 -11.70 11.29
N GLY A 251 5.57 -12.99 11.22
CA GLY A 251 6.31 -14.07 11.88
C GLY A 251 6.27 -14.01 13.40
N LYS A 252 5.11 -13.70 14.00
CA LYS A 252 4.93 -13.55 15.44
C LYS A 252 4.18 -14.74 16.04
N GLU A 253 4.21 -14.82 17.37
CA GLU A 253 3.58 -15.90 18.15
C GLU A 253 2.08 -15.67 18.44
N LEU A 254 1.44 -14.82 17.63
CA LEU A 254 0.05 -14.39 17.81
C LEU A 254 -0.92 -15.54 17.63
N LYS A 255 -1.93 -15.60 18.49
CA LYS A 255 -3.14 -16.43 18.36
C LYS A 255 -4.34 -15.59 17.90
N THR A 256 -4.47 -14.36 18.40
CA THR A 256 -5.59 -13.48 18.04
C THR A 256 -5.13 -12.05 17.74
N VAL A 257 -5.85 -11.38 16.85
CA VAL A 257 -5.66 -9.96 16.51
C VAL A 257 -7.01 -9.26 16.45
N LYS A 258 -7.09 -8.06 17.03
CA LYS A 258 -8.24 -7.15 16.94
C LYS A 258 -7.81 -5.78 16.43
N PHE A 259 -8.47 -5.31 15.38
CA PHE A 259 -8.19 -4.00 14.79
C PHE A 259 -8.96 -2.89 15.51
N GLY A 260 -8.29 -1.75 15.70
CA GLY A 260 -8.94 -0.52 16.14
C GLY A 260 -9.91 0.00 15.07
N SER A 261 -10.92 0.75 15.52
CA SER A 261 -12.00 1.29 14.69
C SER A 261 -11.51 2.29 13.62
N ASN A 262 -10.38 2.95 13.85
CA ASN A 262 -9.81 3.96 12.95
C ASN A 262 -8.93 3.37 11.82
N ILE A 263 -8.64 2.07 11.84
CA ILE A 263 -7.80 1.43 10.82
C ILE A 263 -8.50 1.48 9.46
N SER A 264 -7.85 2.11 8.49
CA SER A 264 -8.38 2.30 7.14
C SER A 264 -7.51 1.67 6.06
N VAL A 265 -6.23 1.41 6.36
CA VAL A 265 -5.26 0.79 5.45
C VAL A 265 -4.54 -0.35 6.15
N VAL A 266 -4.51 -1.50 5.49
CA VAL A 266 -3.75 -2.68 5.93
C VAL A 266 -2.73 -3.01 4.86
N GLY A 267 -1.45 -2.89 5.19
CA GLY A 267 -0.34 -3.10 4.27
C GLY A 267 -0.15 -4.57 3.89
N ASP A 268 0.47 -4.78 2.74
CA ASP A 268 0.75 -6.11 2.20
C ASP A 268 1.53 -6.94 3.21
N ARG A 269 1.16 -8.22 3.34
CA ARG A 269 1.88 -9.17 4.22
C ARG A 269 2.01 -8.74 5.68
N SER A 270 1.22 -7.77 6.15
CA SER A 270 1.32 -7.22 7.51
C SER A 270 1.23 -8.28 8.61
N PHE A 271 0.46 -9.35 8.41
CA PHE A 271 0.32 -10.48 9.35
C PHE A 271 0.82 -11.80 8.76
N GLY A 272 1.75 -11.77 7.80
CA GLY A 272 2.30 -12.99 7.21
C GLY A 272 3.05 -13.86 8.23
N ASP A 273 3.11 -15.17 8.00
CA ASP A 273 3.94 -16.14 8.74
C ASP A 273 3.60 -16.29 10.23
N ASN A 274 2.39 -15.89 10.65
CA ASN A 274 1.93 -16.12 12.01
C ASN A 274 1.35 -17.53 12.17
N ALA A 275 2.22 -18.50 12.48
CA ALA A 275 1.88 -19.93 12.53
C ALA A 275 0.72 -20.28 13.49
N LYS A 276 0.56 -19.51 14.57
CA LYS A 276 -0.43 -19.75 15.63
C LYS A 276 -1.71 -18.91 15.48
N LEU A 277 -1.75 -17.95 14.54
CA LEU A 277 -2.84 -17.01 14.42
C LEU A 277 -4.09 -17.76 14.00
N SER A 278 -5.11 -17.80 14.87
CA SER A 278 -6.32 -18.60 14.67
C SER A 278 -7.57 -17.77 14.41
N SER A 279 -7.59 -16.52 14.88
CA SER A 279 -8.72 -15.60 14.72
C SER A 279 -8.27 -14.15 14.54
N VAL A 280 -8.96 -13.43 13.66
CA VAL A 280 -8.80 -11.99 13.46
C VAL A 280 -10.16 -11.29 13.51
N GLU A 281 -10.23 -10.16 14.21
CA GLU A 281 -11.39 -9.25 14.24
C GLU A 281 -11.01 -7.94 13.52
N ILE A 282 -11.63 -7.68 12.37
CA ILE A 282 -11.45 -6.47 11.56
C ILE A 282 -12.53 -5.43 11.85
N ASN A 283 -12.24 -4.15 11.62
CA ASN A 283 -13.21 -3.06 11.71
C ASN A 283 -13.93 -2.80 10.36
N ASP A 284 -14.92 -1.91 10.36
CA ASP A 284 -15.73 -1.54 9.19
C ASP A 284 -15.15 -0.37 8.37
N GLY A 285 -14.13 0.31 8.90
CA GLY A 285 -13.48 1.47 8.28
C GLY A 285 -12.40 1.14 7.24
N ILE A 286 -12.11 -0.14 6.99
CA ILE A 286 -11.06 -0.56 6.05
C ILE A 286 -11.43 -0.12 4.63
N LYS A 287 -10.55 0.68 4.02
CA LYS A 287 -10.65 1.18 2.65
C LYS A 287 -9.69 0.46 1.71
N LYS A 288 -8.51 0.08 2.20
CA LYS A 288 -7.51 -0.67 1.45
C LYS A 288 -7.01 -1.85 2.27
N PHE A 289 -7.11 -3.03 1.68
CA PHE A 289 -6.57 -4.26 2.26
C PHE A 289 -5.55 -4.87 1.31
N GLY A 290 -4.30 -4.91 1.76
CA GLY A 290 -3.16 -5.37 0.98
C GLY A 290 -3.26 -6.83 0.54
N ASP A 291 -2.31 -7.24 -0.27
CA ASP A 291 -2.20 -8.61 -0.73
C ASP A 291 -1.39 -9.45 0.25
N HIS A 292 -1.70 -10.74 0.32
CA HIS A 292 -1.00 -11.70 1.17
C HIS A 292 -0.97 -11.34 2.67
N VAL A 293 -1.92 -10.53 3.17
CA VAL A 293 -1.94 -10.04 4.56
C VAL A 293 -1.80 -11.17 5.58
N PHE A 294 -2.47 -12.31 5.35
CA PHE A 294 -2.41 -13.50 6.21
C PHE A 294 -1.70 -14.69 5.53
N ALA A 295 -0.73 -14.43 4.65
CA ALA A 295 0.03 -15.49 4.01
C ALA A 295 0.75 -16.37 5.07
N ASN A 296 0.83 -17.68 4.81
CA ASN A 296 1.43 -18.65 5.73
C ASN A 296 0.92 -18.56 7.20
N CYS A 297 -0.38 -18.35 7.40
CA CYS A 297 -1.04 -18.43 8.71
C CYS A 297 -1.86 -19.73 8.85
N PRO A 298 -1.23 -20.92 8.93
CA PRO A 298 -1.89 -22.23 8.83
C PRO A 298 -2.89 -22.55 9.95
N SER A 299 -2.96 -21.75 11.01
CA SER A 299 -3.95 -21.90 12.08
C SER A 299 -5.19 -21.02 11.90
N LEU A 300 -5.20 -20.09 10.93
CA LEU A 300 -6.25 -19.08 10.79
C LEU A 300 -7.52 -19.75 10.26
N GLU A 301 -8.52 -19.89 11.12
CA GLU A 301 -9.78 -20.55 10.77
C GLU A 301 -10.90 -19.54 10.52
N ASN A 302 -10.84 -18.39 11.19
CA ASN A 302 -11.92 -17.41 11.21
C ASN A 302 -11.42 -15.97 11.13
N ILE A 303 -12.09 -15.19 10.27
CA ILE A 303 -12.04 -13.73 10.26
C ILE A 303 -13.44 -13.22 10.57
N THR A 304 -13.53 -12.36 11.58
CA THR A 304 -14.76 -11.73 12.05
C THR A 304 -14.68 -10.22 11.84
N GLY A 305 -15.82 -9.55 11.75
CA GLY A 305 -15.88 -8.14 11.44
C GLY A 305 -17.32 -7.71 11.16
N PRO A 306 -17.54 -6.56 10.50
CA PRO A 306 -18.89 -6.13 10.17
C PRO A 306 -19.59 -7.17 9.27
N SER A 307 -20.88 -7.39 9.51
CA SER A 307 -21.72 -8.23 8.64
C SER A 307 -22.14 -7.50 7.36
N TYR A 308 -21.99 -6.18 7.33
CA TYR A 308 -22.23 -5.32 6.17
C TYR A 308 -21.30 -4.11 6.20
N SER A 309 -20.57 -3.87 5.12
CA SER A 309 -19.74 -2.67 4.91
C SER A 309 -19.71 -2.38 3.40
N LYS A 310 -19.48 -1.11 3.04
CA LYS A 310 -19.36 -0.70 1.63
C LYS A 310 -18.13 -1.28 0.93
N THR A 311 -17.11 -1.68 1.70
CA THR A 311 -15.81 -2.08 1.18
C THR A 311 -15.53 -3.54 1.51
N TYR A 312 -15.30 -3.87 2.79
CA TYR A 312 -14.97 -5.22 3.24
C TYR A 312 -15.85 -5.65 4.40
N PHE A 313 -16.36 -6.88 4.36
CA PHE A 313 -17.19 -7.44 5.41
C PHE A 313 -16.93 -8.94 5.54
N CYS A 314 -17.38 -9.51 6.66
CA CYS A 314 -17.13 -10.91 7.00
C CYS A 314 -18.42 -11.71 7.03
N LYS A 315 -18.37 -12.90 6.44
CA LYS A 315 -19.48 -13.87 6.46
C LYS A 315 -18.95 -15.28 6.56
N ASN A 316 -19.54 -16.07 7.45
CA ASN A 316 -19.13 -17.45 7.73
C ASN A 316 -17.61 -17.59 7.95
N GLY A 317 -17.00 -16.64 8.66
CA GLY A 317 -15.57 -16.60 8.98
C GLY A 317 -14.63 -16.28 7.80
N MET A 318 -15.15 -15.91 6.63
CA MET A 318 -14.38 -15.47 5.45
C MET A 318 -14.53 -13.97 5.25
N MET A 319 -13.62 -13.37 4.48
CA MET A 319 -13.63 -11.95 4.15
C MET A 319 -13.98 -11.72 2.68
N PHE A 320 -14.94 -10.85 2.46
CA PHE A 320 -15.46 -10.47 1.15
C PHE A 320 -15.22 -8.98 0.88
N TYR A 321 -15.32 -8.60 -0.39
CA TYR A 321 -15.27 -7.23 -0.85
C TYR A 321 -16.56 -6.89 -1.61
N GLU A 322 -17.08 -5.69 -1.42
CA GLU A 322 -18.37 -5.18 -1.96
C GLU A 322 -19.62 -5.98 -1.52
N ASP A 323 -20.27 -6.74 -2.39
CA ASP A 323 -21.63 -7.29 -2.23
C ASP A 323 -21.67 -8.84 -2.18
N GLU A 324 -20.67 -9.45 -1.54
CA GLU A 324 -20.42 -10.92 -1.52
C GLU A 324 -19.93 -11.51 -2.85
N SER A 325 -19.89 -10.72 -3.93
CA SER A 325 -19.45 -11.22 -5.24
C SER A 325 -17.94 -11.42 -5.37
N LYS A 326 -17.15 -10.86 -4.45
CA LYS A 326 -15.68 -10.89 -4.49
C LYS A 326 -15.11 -11.47 -3.21
N LEU A 327 -14.48 -12.64 -3.29
CA LEU A 327 -13.79 -13.25 -2.15
C LEU A 327 -12.40 -12.65 -1.99
N LYS A 328 -12.10 -12.05 -0.83
CA LYS A 328 -10.79 -11.46 -0.53
C LYS A 328 -9.90 -12.38 0.29
N VAL A 329 -10.45 -13.07 1.31
CA VAL A 329 -9.68 -14.03 2.13
C VAL A 329 -10.53 -15.24 2.48
N TYR A 330 -10.01 -16.41 2.13
CA TYR A 330 -10.36 -17.71 2.69
C TYR A 330 -9.30 -18.11 3.73
N PRO A 331 -9.67 -18.26 5.02
CA PRO A 331 -8.72 -18.63 6.07
C PRO A 331 -8.03 -19.99 5.79
N SER A 332 -6.69 -19.98 5.74
CA SER A 332 -5.90 -21.14 5.33
C SER A 332 -5.88 -22.30 6.33
N GLY A 333 -6.22 -22.05 7.59
CA GLY A 333 -6.34 -23.06 8.64
C GLY A 333 -7.63 -23.87 8.62
N ARG A 334 -8.60 -23.52 7.77
CA ARG A 334 -9.84 -24.29 7.59
C ARG A 334 -9.57 -25.72 7.18
N LYS A 335 -10.38 -26.65 7.69
CA LYS A 335 -10.17 -28.10 7.52
C LYS A 335 -10.85 -28.69 6.29
N ASN A 336 -11.51 -27.87 5.45
CA ASN A 336 -12.16 -28.33 4.23
C ASN A 336 -11.12 -28.89 3.25
N THR A 337 -11.31 -30.14 2.84
CA THR A 337 -10.54 -30.78 1.75
C THR A 337 -11.15 -30.48 0.39
N ASP A 338 -12.48 -30.36 0.34
CA ASP A 338 -13.23 -30.10 -0.88
C ASP A 338 -13.96 -28.77 -0.72
N VAL A 339 -13.66 -27.84 -1.63
CA VAL A 339 -14.21 -26.48 -1.61
C VAL A 339 -14.95 -26.21 -2.92
N ILE A 340 -16.20 -25.81 -2.79
CA ILE A 340 -17.00 -25.30 -3.90
C ILE A 340 -17.14 -23.79 -3.71
N VAL A 341 -16.60 -23.02 -4.63
CA VAL A 341 -16.78 -21.56 -4.65
C VAL A 341 -18.21 -21.28 -5.14
N PRO A 342 -19.10 -20.71 -4.30
CA PRO A 342 -20.51 -20.56 -4.65
C PRO A 342 -20.75 -19.67 -5.87
N LYS A 343 -21.90 -19.85 -6.53
CA LYS A 343 -22.33 -19.07 -7.70
C LYS A 343 -22.46 -17.56 -7.45
N THR A 344 -22.55 -17.15 -6.18
CA THR A 344 -22.58 -15.74 -5.80
C THR A 344 -21.22 -15.05 -6.01
N ILE A 345 -20.12 -15.81 -6.01
CA ILE A 345 -18.76 -15.28 -6.12
C ILE A 345 -18.33 -15.23 -7.59
N THR A 346 -18.32 -14.03 -8.14
CA THR A 346 -17.90 -13.77 -9.52
C THR A 346 -16.39 -13.54 -9.63
N SER A 347 -15.73 -13.13 -8.54
CA SER A 347 -14.28 -12.92 -8.51
C SER A 347 -13.65 -13.51 -7.25
N VAL A 348 -12.57 -14.26 -7.43
CA VAL A 348 -11.66 -14.67 -6.36
C VAL A 348 -10.43 -13.80 -6.47
N LEU A 349 -10.27 -12.87 -5.53
CA LEU A 349 -9.22 -11.85 -5.59
C LEU A 349 -7.84 -12.42 -5.32
N SER A 350 -6.81 -11.61 -5.54
CA SER A 350 -5.42 -11.99 -5.33
C SER A 350 -5.20 -12.59 -3.94
N SER A 351 -4.48 -13.71 -3.90
CA SER A 351 -4.14 -14.47 -2.69
C SER A 351 -5.30 -15.03 -1.87
N ALA A 352 -6.54 -15.02 -2.37
CA ALA A 352 -7.71 -15.35 -1.55
C ALA A 352 -7.63 -16.73 -0.87
N PHE A 353 -7.09 -17.75 -1.53
CA PHE A 353 -6.84 -19.09 -0.97
C PHE A 353 -5.34 -19.38 -0.78
N SER A 354 -4.49 -18.35 -0.71
CA SER A 354 -3.05 -18.56 -0.55
C SER A 354 -2.74 -19.37 0.71
N ASN A 355 -1.82 -20.34 0.59
CA ASN A 355 -1.38 -21.24 1.66
C ASN A 355 -2.49 -22.12 2.28
N CYS A 356 -3.63 -22.33 1.59
CA CYS A 356 -4.68 -23.24 2.05
C CYS A 356 -4.24 -24.71 1.95
N GLY A 357 -3.41 -25.14 2.90
CA GLY A 357 -2.76 -26.44 2.88
C GLY A 357 -3.69 -27.64 3.05
N ASN A 358 -4.93 -27.47 3.50
CA ASN A 358 -5.88 -28.59 3.67
C ASN A 358 -6.71 -28.89 2.42
N ILE A 359 -6.83 -27.94 1.48
CA ILE A 359 -7.66 -28.11 0.29
C ILE A 359 -6.98 -29.11 -0.65
N GLU A 360 -7.70 -30.17 -0.99
CA GLU A 360 -7.32 -31.15 -2.00
C GLU A 360 -8.04 -30.90 -3.33
N ASN A 361 -9.31 -30.50 -3.31
CA ASN A 361 -10.07 -30.22 -4.52
C ASN A 361 -10.81 -28.89 -4.38
N ILE A 362 -10.75 -28.06 -5.41
CA ILE A 362 -11.52 -26.81 -5.49
C ILE A 362 -12.27 -26.73 -6.82
N THR A 363 -13.55 -26.33 -6.74
CA THR A 363 -14.41 -26.10 -7.90
C THR A 363 -14.83 -24.64 -7.94
N PHE A 364 -14.45 -23.94 -9.01
CA PHE A 364 -14.94 -22.60 -9.33
C PHE A 364 -16.19 -22.72 -10.20
N SER A 365 -17.27 -22.08 -9.76
CA SER A 365 -18.56 -22.11 -10.47
C SER A 365 -18.49 -21.49 -11.87
N ALA A 366 -19.50 -21.74 -12.70
CA ALA A 366 -19.63 -21.11 -14.02
C ALA A 366 -19.79 -19.57 -13.95
N LYS A 367 -20.07 -19.04 -12.75
CA LYS A 367 -20.16 -17.59 -12.48
C LYS A 367 -18.83 -16.95 -12.12
N THR A 368 -17.82 -17.72 -11.78
CA THR A 368 -16.51 -17.19 -11.42
C THR A 368 -15.77 -16.75 -12.68
N LYS A 369 -15.75 -15.44 -12.91
CA LYS A 369 -15.14 -14.77 -14.08
C LYS A 369 -13.69 -14.39 -13.87
N LEU A 370 -13.25 -14.27 -12.61
CA LEU A 370 -11.89 -13.87 -12.27
C LEU A 370 -11.31 -14.78 -11.19
N ILE A 371 -10.12 -15.31 -11.46
CA ILE A 371 -9.22 -15.96 -10.49
C ILE A 371 -7.94 -15.15 -10.48
N GLY A 372 -7.79 -14.31 -9.46
CA GLY A 372 -6.74 -13.30 -9.34
C GLY A 372 -5.35 -13.86 -9.08
N GLU A 373 -4.36 -12.99 -9.17
CA GLU A 373 -2.93 -13.30 -8.94
C GLU A 373 -2.69 -14.09 -7.64
N GLY A 374 -2.02 -15.24 -7.75
CA GLY A 374 -1.67 -16.08 -6.59
C GLY A 374 -2.87 -16.61 -5.79
N ALA A 375 -4.08 -16.61 -6.35
CA ALA A 375 -5.30 -16.99 -5.63
C ALA A 375 -5.18 -18.34 -4.92
N LEU A 376 -4.54 -19.34 -5.53
CA LEU A 376 -4.29 -20.68 -5.00
C LEU A 376 -2.77 -20.97 -4.83
N ALA A 377 -1.97 -19.95 -4.54
CA ALA A 377 -0.54 -20.13 -4.34
C ALA A 377 -0.23 -20.93 -3.06
N TYR A 378 0.73 -21.85 -3.10
CA TYR A 378 1.21 -22.65 -1.96
C TYR A 378 0.13 -23.55 -1.30
N CYS A 379 -0.85 -24.03 -2.06
CA CYS A 379 -1.84 -25.00 -1.59
C CYS A 379 -1.26 -26.42 -1.65
N LYS A 380 -0.45 -26.78 -0.64
CA LYS A 380 0.41 -27.98 -0.66
C LYS A 380 -0.30 -29.29 -0.99
N ASN A 381 -1.54 -29.49 -0.54
CA ASN A 381 -2.29 -30.73 -0.77
C ASN A 381 -3.24 -30.67 -1.98
N LEU A 382 -3.25 -29.58 -2.75
CA LEU A 382 -4.17 -29.39 -3.87
C LEU A 382 -3.88 -30.39 -4.99
N LYS A 383 -4.88 -31.21 -5.34
CA LYS A 383 -4.82 -32.25 -6.36
C LYS A 383 -5.64 -31.89 -7.59
N THR A 384 -6.79 -31.25 -7.41
CA THR A 384 -7.71 -30.94 -8.51
C THR A 384 -8.21 -29.50 -8.43
N VAL A 385 -8.13 -28.78 -9.55
CA VAL A 385 -8.78 -27.48 -9.75
C VAL A 385 -9.76 -27.58 -10.89
N THR A 386 -11.05 -27.50 -10.60
CA THR A 386 -12.12 -27.51 -11.61
C THR A 386 -12.60 -26.09 -11.87
N ILE A 387 -12.58 -25.65 -13.12
CA ILE A 387 -13.04 -24.33 -13.54
C ILE A 387 -14.21 -24.51 -14.52
N LEU A 388 -15.41 -24.16 -14.06
CA LEU A 388 -16.65 -24.31 -14.82
C LEU A 388 -17.00 -23.08 -15.67
N SER A 389 -16.16 -22.03 -15.71
CA SER A 389 -16.34 -20.90 -16.62
C SER A 389 -15.29 -20.99 -17.74
N PRO A 390 -15.68 -21.14 -19.02
CA PRO A 390 -14.78 -21.38 -20.13
C PRO A 390 -13.94 -20.14 -20.46
N ASP A 391 -14.43 -18.97 -20.07
CA ASP A 391 -13.89 -17.64 -20.29
C ASP A 391 -13.35 -16.97 -19.01
N ALA A 392 -13.18 -17.73 -17.91
CA ALA A 392 -12.62 -17.16 -16.68
C ALA A 392 -11.23 -16.58 -16.92
N VAL A 393 -11.01 -15.33 -16.50
CA VAL A 393 -9.67 -14.75 -16.48
C VAL A 393 -8.90 -15.37 -15.32
N ILE A 394 -7.83 -16.10 -15.65
CA ILE A 394 -6.87 -16.61 -14.68
C ILE A 394 -5.66 -15.68 -14.74
N GLU A 395 -5.59 -14.73 -13.81
CA GLU A 395 -4.59 -13.68 -13.83
C GLU A 395 -3.22 -14.26 -13.52
N ASN A 396 -2.30 -14.07 -14.46
CA ASN A 396 -0.90 -14.31 -14.18
C ASN A 396 -0.40 -13.18 -13.30
N PRO A 397 0.38 -13.49 -12.25
CA PRO A 397 0.95 -12.45 -11.43
C PRO A 397 1.86 -11.53 -12.23
N LYS A 398 1.81 -10.23 -11.94
CA LYS A 398 2.85 -9.34 -12.44
C LYS A 398 4.10 -9.59 -11.61
N ALA A 399 5.23 -9.89 -12.25
CA ALA A 399 6.50 -10.02 -11.56
C ALA A 399 6.77 -8.74 -10.75
N PHE A 400 6.52 -8.76 -9.45
CA PHE A 400 6.85 -7.67 -8.54
C PHE A 400 8.37 -7.72 -8.35
N THR A 401 9.08 -6.77 -8.94
CA THR A 401 10.55 -6.64 -8.87
C THR A 401 11.03 -5.97 -7.59
N GLU A 402 10.12 -5.50 -6.73
CA GLU A 402 10.47 -4.96 -5.42
C GLU A 402 10.29 -6.05 -4.35
N ASN A 403 11.35 -6.31 -3.58
CA ASN A 403 11.37 -7.17 -2.38
C ASN A 403 11.42 -8.70 -2.56
N ASN A 404 11.94 -9.24 -3.68
CA ASN A 404 12.37 -10.65 -3.83
C ASN A 404 11.33 -11.77 -3.61
N TYR A 405 10.03 -11.46 -3.48
CA TYR A 405 8.96 -12.46 -3.40
C TYR A 405 8.17 -12.50 -4.72
N ASN A 406 8.75 -13.20 -5.68
CA ASN A 406 8.18 -13.32 -7.03
C ASN A 406 7.12 -14.43 -7.02
N ILE A 407 5.87 -14.13 -6.68
CA ILE A 407 4.78 -15.12 -6.81
C ILE A 407 4.32 -15.05 -8.25
N ASN A 408 4.91 -15.82 -9.17
CA ASN A 408 4.59 -15.79 -10.61
C ASN A 408 3.54 -16.83 -11.04
N PHE A 409 2.80 -17.39 -10.08
CA PHE A 409 1.85 -18.47 -10.33
C PHE A 409 0.53 -18.28 -9.60
N THR A 410 -0.59 -18.55 -10.30
CA THR A 410 -1.95 -18.43 -9.76
C THR A 410 -2.37 -19.65 -8.94
N ILE A 411 -1.96 -20.84 -9.39
CA ILE A 411 -2.34 -22.15 -8.83
C ILE A 411 -1.07 -22.97 -8.54
N SER A 412 -0.60 -23.12 -7.31
CA SER A 412 0.62 -23.89 -7.04
C SER A 412 0.55 -24.71 -5.76
N ASN A 413 1.23 -25.87 -5.75
CA ASN A 413 1.43 -26.65 -4.53
C ASN A 413 2.54 -26.02 -3.67
N ASP A 414 3.68 -25.72 -4.30
CA ASP A 414 4.87 -25.15 -3.66
C ASP A 414 5.81 -24.50 -4.70
N ALA A 415 6.97 -24.02 -4.24
CA ALA A 415 8.10 -23.64 -5.07
C ALA A 415 9.24 -24.69 -4.96
N ASP A 416 9.86 -25.02 -6.09
CA ASP A 416 11.05 -25.87 -6.12
C ASP A 416 12.20 -25.18 -5.36
N LYS A 417 12.85 -25.92 -4.45
CA LYS A 417 13.86 -25.37 -3.54
C LYS A 417 15.17 -24.99 -4.25
N ASN A 418 15.43 -25.53 -5.43
CA ASN A 418 16.66 -25.30 -6.18
C ASN A 418 16.47 -24.24 -7.27
N SER A 419 15.40 -24.32 -8.05
CA SER A 419 15.11 -23.36 -9.12
C SER A 419 14.33 -22.14 -8.64
N GLY A 420 13.61 -22.25 -7.51
CA GLY A 420 12.66 -21.23 -7.06
C GLY A 420 11.39 -21.17 -7.93
N GLU A 421 11.24 -22.07 -8.91
CA GLU A 421 10.09 -22.10 -9.79
C GLU A 421 8.89 -22.76 -9.10
N TYR A 422 7.73 -22.15 -9.28
CA TYR A 422 6.48 -22.66 -8.75
C TYR A 422 5.97 -23.80 -9.62
N TYR A 423 5.39 -24.82 -8.99
CA TYR A 423 4.78 -25.93 -9.71
C TYR A 423 3.39 -26.27 -9.15
N PHE A 424 2.61 -26.91 -10.01
CA PHE A 424 1.39 -27.59 -9.63
C PHE A 424 1.43 -28.99 -10.26
N ASP A 425 1.44 -30.02 -9.43
CA ASP A 425 1.53 -31.43 -9.86
C ASP A 425 0.17 -32.11 -10.00
N GLY A 426 -0.90 -31.39 -9.67
CA GLY A 426 -2.27 -31.83 -9.82
C GLY A 426 -2.84 -31.71 -11.22
N VAL A 427 -4.17 -31.72 -11.29
CA VAL A 427 -4.94 -31.69 -12.54
C VAL A 427 -5.83 -30.45 -12.57
N ILE A 428 -5.78 -29.72 -13.69
CA ILE A 428 -6.79 -28.72 -14.01
C ILE A 428 -7.88 -29.38 -14.85
N ARG A 429 -9.12 -29.22 -14.40
CA ARG A 429 -10.32 -29.64 -15.11
C ARG A 429 -11.06 -28.43 -15.65
N GLY A 430 -11.46 -28.49 -16.90
CA GLY A 430 -12.20 -27.42 -17.54
C GLY A 430 -12.73 -27.81 -18.90
N PHE A 431 -13.37 -26.85 -19.55
CA PHE A 431 -13.93 -26.98 -20.88
C PHE A 431 -12.86 -27.03 -21.98
N LYS A 432 -13.17 -27.67 -23.10
CA LYS A 432 -12.21 -27.73 -24.21
C LYS A 432 -12.18 -26.36 -24.90
N GLY A 433 -11.00 -25.88 -25.25
CA GLY A 433 -10.79 -24.52 -25.74
C GLY A 433 -11.01 -23.43 -24.70
N SER A 434 -11.08 -23.78 -23.41
CA SER A 434 -11.25 -22.79 -22.34
C SER A 434 -9.94 -22.13 -21.92
N THR A 435 -10.07 -21.02 -21.19
CA THR A 435 -8.96 -20.36 -20.51
C THR A 435 -8.26 -21.29 -19.50
N ALA A 436 -8.97 -22.25 -18.92
CA ALA A 436 -8.39 -23.27 -18.03
C ALA A 436 -7.48 -24.24 -18.81
N GLU A 437 -7.89 -24.66 -20.00
CA GLU A 437 -7.04 -25.49 -20.88
C GLU A 437 -5.81 -24.70 -21.33
N ASP A 438 -5.97 -23.44 -21.71
CA ASP A 438 -4.86 -22.57 -22.12
C ASP A 438 -3.87 -22.32 -20.98
N TYR A 439 -4.37 -22.06 -19.77
CA TYR A 439 -3.53 -21.93 -18.57
C TYR A 439 -2.76 -23.22 -18.29
N ALA A 440 -3.43 -24.38 -18.34
CA ALA A 440 -2.78 -25.66 -18.11
C ALA A 440 -1.69 -25.94 -19.15
N LYS A 441 -1.96 -25.68 -20.44
CA LYS A 441 -0.96 -25.79 -21.52
C LYS A 441 0.23 -24.86 -21.31
N LYS A 442 -0.02 -23.59 -20.99
CA LYS A 442 1.03 -22.58 -20.77
C LYS A 442 2.02 -23.00 -19.71
N TYR A 443 1.54 -23.60 -18.62
CA TYR A 443 2.35 -23.98 -17.48
C TYR A 443 2.68 -25.48 -17.42
N ASN A 444 2.43 -26.22 -18.50
CA ASN A 444 2.68 -27.66 -18.60
C ASN A 444 2.04 -28.48 -17.45
N ILE A 445 0.83 -28.08 -17.06
CA ILE A 445 0.00 -28.77 -16.06
C ILE A 445 -0.87 -29.80 -16.76
N LYS A 446 -1.14 -30.94 -16.09
CA LYS A 446 -2.07 -31.95 -16.61
C LYS A 446 -3.49 -31.36 -16.71
N PHE A 447 -4.07 -31.43 -17.90
CA PHE A 447 -5.44 -31.00 -18.18
C PHE A 447 -6.36 -32.20 -18.42
N GLU A 448 -7.53 -32.20 -17.79
CA GLU A 448 -8.61 -33.15 -18.04
C GLU A 448 -9.84 -32.37 -18.52
N ALA A 449 -10.25 -32.60 -19.78
CA ALA A 449 -11.46 -31.99 -20.31
C ALA A 449 -12.68 -32.48 -19.52
N LEU A 450 -13.58 -31.58 -19.16
CA LEU A 450 -14.85 -31.93 -18.57
C LEU A 450 -15.70 -32.68 -19.59
N ASP A 451 -16.21 -33.85 -19.18
CA ASP A 451 -17.24 -34.59 -19.89
C ASP A 451 -18.60 -34.00 -19.49
N CYS A 452 -19.54 -33.90 -20.43
CA CYS A 452 -20.93 -33.45 -20.20
C CYS A 452 -21.61 -34.23 -19.09
N LYS A 453 -21.20 -35.48 -18.91
CA LYS A 453 -21.71 -36.35 -17.86
C LYS A 453 -21.26 -35.99 -16.44
N ALA A 454 -20.28 -35.10 -16.30
CA ALA A 454 -19.65 -34.74 -15.03
C ALA A 454 -20.14 -33.40 -14.47
N ILE A 455 -21.09 -32.73 -15.12
CA ILE A 455 -21.63 -31.42 -14.74
C ILE A 455 -23.13 -31.56 -14.59
N GLU A 456 -23.67 -31.20 -13.43
CA GLU A 456 -25.12 -31.15 -13.23
C GLU A 456 -25.71 -30.01 -14.07
N ALA A 457 -26.67 -30.35 -14.92
CA ALA A 457 -27.40 -29.37 -15.72
C ALA A 457 -28.15 -28.39 -14.80
N THR A 458 -27.88 -27.10 -14.98
CA THR A 458 -28.53 -26.04 -14.19
C THR A 458 -29.91 -25.69 -14.73
N GLY A 459 -30.17 -25.93 -16.02
CA GLY A 459 -31.35 -25.43 -16.72
C GLY A 459 -31.40 -23.90 -16.90
N ASP A 460 -30.43 -23.17 -16.32
CA ASP A 460 -30.33 -21.71 -16.32
C ASP A 460 -29.31 -21.29 -17.39
N ILE A 461 -29.81 -20.95 -18.57
CA ILE A 461 -29.04 -20.71 -19.79
C ILE A 461 -28.47 -19.30 -19.84
N ASN A 462 -29.22 -18.32 -19.34
CA ASN A 462 -28.77 -16.92 -19.27
C ASN A 462 -27.97 -16.63 -17.97
N SER A 463 -27.95 -17.61 -17.06
CA SER A 463 -27.30 -17.59 -15.77
C SER A 463 -27.85 -16.50 -14.82
N ASP A 464 -29.11 -16.10 -14.90
CA ASP A 464 -29.69 -15.06 -14.01
C ASP A 464 -30.03 -15.58 -12.61
N GLY A 465 -29.84 -16.89 -12.39
CA GLY A 465 -30.08 -17.57 -11.13
C GLY A 465 -31.46 -18.20 -11.01
N SER A 466 -32.32 -18.03 -12.01
CA SER A 466 -33.64 -18.63 -12.14
C SER A 466 -33.68 -19.58 -13.33
N VAL A 467 -34.64 -20.52 -13.34
CA VAL A 467 -34.94 -21.34 -14.52
C VAL A 467 -36.34 -20.97 -14.95
N ASP A 468 -36.45 -20.19 -16.03
CA ASP A 468 -37.71 -19.61 -16.46
C ASP A 468 -38.04 -19.82 -17.94
N SER A 469 -39.05 -19.10 -18.43
CA SER A 469 -39.52 -19.18 -19.82
C SER A 469 -38.44 -18.81 -20.84
N VAL A 470 -37.48 -17.95 -20.47
CA VAL A 470 -36.35 -17.53 -21.31
C VAL A 470 -35.41 -18.71 -21.51
N ASP A 471 -35.06 -19.42 -20.44
CA ASP A 471 -34.17 -20.59 -20.52
C ASP A 471 -34.81 -21.74 -21.29
N ALA A 472 -36.05 -22.07 -20.94
CA ALA A 472 -36.79 -23.13 -21.61
C ALA A 472 -36.96 -22.84 -23.12
N SER A 473 -37.22 -21.57 -23.49
CA SER A 473 -37.31 -21.15 -24.89
C SER A 473 -35.95 -21.17 -25.60
N ALA A 474 -34.86 -20.88 -24.88
CA ALA A 474 -33.51 -20.93 -25.43
C ALA A 474 -33.11 -22.38 -25.76
N ILE A 475 -33.30 -23.32 -24.83
CA ILE A 475 -33.03 -24.75 -25.06
C ILE A 475 -33.90 -25.28 -26.20
N LEU A 476 -35.19 -24.94 -26.23
CA LEU A 476 -36.09 -25.34 -27.30
C LEU A 476 -35.64 -24.82 -28.67
N SER A 477 -35.24 -23.54 -28.73
CA SER A 477 -34.73 -22.92 -29.96
C SER A 477 -33.43 -23.56 -30.42
N GLU A 478 -32.57 -23.94 -29.47
CA GLU A 478 -31.30 -24.58 -29.75
C GLU A 478 -31.48 -26.01 -30.26
N TYR A 479 -32.31 -26.80 -29.61
CA TYR A 479 -32.75 -28.11 -30.11
C TYR A 479 -33.32 -27.99 -31.53
N ALA A 480 -34.26 -27.06 -31.78
CA ALA A 480 -34.87 -26.91 -33.10
C ALA A 480 -33.83 -26.56 -34.19
N ARG A 481 -32.80 -25.79 -33.83
CA ARG A 481 -31.69 -25.45 -34.72
C ARG A 481 -30.84 -26.69 -35.03
N THR A 482 -30.33 -27.37 -34.02
CA THR A 482 -29.43 -28.53 -34.19
C THR A 482 -30.12 -29.70 -34.86
N ALA A 483 -31.42 -29.93 -34.59
CA ALA A 483 -32.24 -30.94 -35.25
C ALA A 483 -32.38 -30.72 -36.77
N THR A 484 -32.21 -29.47 -37.25
CA THR A 484 -32.20 -29.14 -38.69
C THR A 484 -30.81 -29.21 -39.33
N GLY A 485 -29.81 -29.74 -38.62
CA GLY A 485 -28.44 -29.88 -39.10
C GLY A 485 -27.64 -28.57 -39.13
N LYS A 486 -28.13 -27.52 -38.47
CA LYS A 486 -27.39 -26.27 -38.28
C LYS A 486 -26.46 -26.40 -37.08
N GLU A 487 -25.34 -25.69 -37.12
CA GLU A 487 -24.41 -25.63 -35.99
C GLU A 487 -25.07 -25.01 -34.75
N SER A 488 -24.62 -25.46 -33.58
CA SER A 488 -25.06 -24.95 -32.29
C SER A 488 -24.66 -23.48 -32.12
N THR A 489 -25.53 -22.70 -31.48
CA THR A 489 -25.24 -21.30 -31.08
C THR A 489 -24.87 -21.16 -29.61
N PHE A 490 -25.00 -22.23 -28.83
CA PHE A 490 -24.62 -22.26 -27.43
C PHE A 490 -23.12 -22.36 -27.28
N ASN A 491 -22.57 -21.62 -26.31
CA ASN A 491 -21.23 -21.89 -25.83
C ASN A 491 -21.23 -23.15 -24.95
N GLU A 492 -20.05 -23.63 -24.57
CA GLU A 492 -19.92 -24.88 -23.80
C GLU A 492 -20.72 -24.83 -22.47
N VAL A 493 -20.75 -23.72 -21.72
CA VAL A 493 -21.56 -23.61 -20.48
C VAL A 493 -23.04 -23.73 -20.76
N GLN A 494 -23.52 -23.02 -21.77
CA GLN A 494 -24.93 -23.08 -22.17
C GLN A 494 -25.30 -24.47 -22.66
N PHE A 495 -24.36 -25.17 -23.31
CA PHE A 495 -24.56 -26.55 -23.71
C PHE A 495 -24.79 -27.47 -22.51
N TYR A 496 -23.95 -27.41 -21.48
CA TYR A 496 -24.13 -28.26 -20.29
C TYR A 496 -25.31 -27.85 -19.42
N ALA A 497 -25.57 -26.54 -19.30
CA ALA A 497 -26.78 -26.05 -18.65
C ALA A 497 -28.05 -26.55 -19.36
N ALA A 498 -27.97 -26.79 -20.68
CA ALA A 498 -29.05 -27.27 -21.51
C ALA A 498 -29.17 -28.79 -21.63
N ASP A 499 -28.15 -29.56 -21.30
CA ASP A 499 -28.11 -31.03 -21.37
C ASP A 499 -28.77 -31.63 -20.11
N ILE A 500 -30.08 -31.42 -19.96
CA ILE A 500 -30.86 -31.72 -18.74
C ILE A 500 -30.83 -33.21 -18.37
N ASP A 501 -30.62 -34.11 -19.33
CA ASP A 501 -30.48 -35.55 -19.06
C ASP A 501 -29.03 -36.04 -19.01
N ASN A 502 -28.05 -35.13 -19.11
CA ASN A 502 -26.62 -35.37 -19.07
C ASN A 502 -26.17 -36.46 -20.07
N ASN A 503 -26.77 -36.49 -21.26
CA ASN A 503 -26.49 -37.50 -22.29
C ASN A 503 -25.44 -37.05 -23.32
N CYS A 504 -24.89 -35.84 -23.16
CA CYS A 504 -23.97 -35.17 -24.08
C CYS A 504 -24.61 -34.68 -25.39
N LYS A 505 -25.90 -34.35 -25.37
CA LYS A 505 -26.61 -33.79 -26.52
C LYS A 505 -27.63 -32.77 -26.01
N ILE A 506 -27.96 -31.82 -26.87
CA ILE A 506 -29.15 -31.01 -26.70
C ILE A 506 -30.16 -31.53 -27.71
N ASP A 507 -31.11 -32.31 -27.24
CA ASP A 507 -32.15 -32.89 -28.08
C ASP A 507 -33.57 -32.65 -27.55
N SER A 508 -34.55 -33.34 -28.13
CA SER A 508 -35.95 -33.20 -27.75
C SER A 508 -36.22 -33.57 -26.30
N VAL A 509 -35.41 -34.45 -25.70
CA VAL A 509 -35.53 -34.87 -24.30
C VAL A 509 -35.24 -33.69 -23.39
N ASP A 510 -34.14 -32.98 -23.62
CA ASP A 510 -33.76 -31.80 -22.84
C ASP A 510 -34.80 -30.69 -22.93
N ALA A 511 -35.24 -30.38 -24.15
CA ALA A 511 -36.28 -29.39 -24.39
C ALA A 511 -37.60 -29.76 -23.67
N SER A 512 -37.96 -31.04 -23.65
CA SER A 512 -39.17 -31.51 -22.95
C SER A 512 -39.03 -31.47 -21.43
N LYS A 513 -37.85 -31.86 -20.93
CA LYS A 513 -37.53 -31.85 -19.50
C LYS A 513 -37.52 -30.42 -18.96
N ILE A 514 -36.79 -29.49 -19.58
CA ILE A 514 -36.75 -28.11 -19.09
C ILE A 514 -38.13 -27.47 -19.08
N LEU A 515 -38.97 -27.72 -20.09
CA LEU A 515 -40.34 -27.20 -20.13
C LEU A 515 -41.19 -27.74 -18.96
N SER A 516 -41.02 -29.02 -18.62
CA SER A 516 -41.71 -29.65 -17.50
C SER A 516 -41.27 -29.05 -16.16
N TYR A 517 -39.96 -28.84 -15.99
CA TYR A 517 -39.38 -28.28 -14.78
C TYR A 517 -39.73 -26.79 -14.62
N TYR A 518 -39.56 -25.97 -15.65
CA TYR A 518 -40.00 -24.57 -15.67
C TYR A 518 -41.50 -24.44 -15.35
N SER A 519 -42.34 -25.29 -15.95
CA SER A 519 -43.78 -25.28 -15.67
C SER A 519 -44.08 -25.60 -14.22
N TYR A 520 -43.31 -26.48 -13.58
CA TYR A 520 -43.42 -26.79 -12.16
C TYR A 520 -43.05 -25.57 -11.30
N LEU A 521 -41.88 -24.98 -11.53
CA LEU A 521 -41.41 -23.78 -10.81
C LEU A 521 -42.35 -22.58 -10.98
N SER A 522 -43.04 -22.47 -12.12
CA SER A 522 -44.00 -21.39 -12.37
C SER A 522 -45.35 -21.57 -11.66
N THR A 523 -45.60 -22.77 -11.10
CA THR A 523 -46.90 -23.13 -10.49
C THR A 523 -46.80 -23.52 -9.02
N HIS A 524 -45.59 -23.57 -8.46
CA HIS A 524 -45.30 -23.92 -7.08
C HIS A 524 -44.30 -22.93 -6.48
N ASP A 525 -44.49 -22.56 -5.21
CA ASP A 525 -43.61 -21.62 -4.51
C ASP A 525 -42.39 -22.31 -3.87
N ASP A 526 -42.35 -23.65 -3.86
CA ASP A 526 -41.27 -24.44 -3.28
C ASP A 526 -40.15 -24.66 -4.31
N TYR A 527 -38.92 -24.23 -3.97
CA TYR A 527 -37.75 -24.51 -4.79
C TYR A 527 -37.32 -25.98 -4.66
N VAL A 528 -37.28 -26.67 -5.79
CA VAL A 528 -36.80 -28.05 -5.93
C VAL A 528 -35.73 -28.04 -7.02
N THR A 529 -34.61 -28.74 -6.84
CA THR A 529 -33.57 -28.82 -7.88
C THR A 529 -34.06 -29.64 -9.10
N ILE A 530 -33.42 -29.48 -10.26
CA ILE A 530 -33.73 -30.27 -11.47
C ILE A 530 -33.70 -31.78 -11.18
N ASP A 531 -32.67 -32.24 -10.46
CA ASP A 531 -32.50 -33.66 -10.15
C ASP A 531 -33.55 -34.16 -9.16
N GLU A 532 -33.86 -33.40 -8.12
CA GLU A 532 -34.95 -33.75 -7.20
C GLU A 532 -36.29 -33.83 -7.93
N PHE A 533 -36.60 -32.86 -8.79
CA PHE A 533 -37.85 -32.84 -9.55
C PHE A 533 -38.02 -34.09 -10.42
N PHE A 534 -36.99 -34.50 -11.16
CA PHE A 534 -37.08 -35.69 -12.01
C PHE A 534 -37.00 -37.01 -11.24
N ASN A 535 -36.44 -37.01 -10.02
CA ASN A 535 -36.45 -38.17 -9.14
C ASN A 535 -37.77 -38.31 -8.35
N MET A 536 -38.55 -37.24 -8.17
CA MET A 536 -39.90 -37.28 -7.57
C MET A 536 -40.96 -37.86 -8.53
N ALA A 537 -40.68 -37.90 -9.84
CA ALA A 537 -41.58 -38.36 -10.87
C ALA A 537 -41.45 -39.86 -11.22
N MET A 538 -40.54 -40.59 -10.54
CA MET A 538 -40.41 -42.06 -10.57
C MET A 538 -41.05 -42.67 -9.32
#